data_AF-B1FQZ3-F1
#
_entry.id   AF-B1FQZ3-F1
#
_cell.length_a   1.000
_cell.length_b   1.000
_cell.length_c   1.000
_cell.angle_alpha   90.00
_cell.angle_beta   90.00
_cell.angle_gamma   90.00
#
_symmetry.space_group_name_H-M   'P 1'
#
loop_
_entity.id
_entity.type
_entity.pdbx_description
1 polymer ?
#
loop_
_entity_poly.entity_id
_entity_poly.type
_entity_poly.pdbx_seq_one_letter_code
_entity_poly.pdbx_strand_id
1 'polypeptide(L)' 'MWENGLRTEVARLLRENSADVMDELARRFEAAVIREALDFTRGRKVEAAERLGIGRNTITRKIQELHLEP' A
#
# COMPACT_ATOMS: atom_id res chain seq x y z
N MET A 1 -8.50 -5.87 -16.15
CA MET A 1 -7.74 -6.47 -15.03
C MET A 1 -6.77 -5.42 -14.51
N TRP A 2 -6.51 -5.40 -13.20
CA TRP A 2 -5.73 -4.33 -12.55
C TRP A 2 -4.29 -4.25 -13.05
N GLU A 3 -3.74 -5.37 -13.54
CA GLU A 3 -2.41 -5.50 -14.13
C GLU A 3 -2.24 -4.62 -15.38
N ASN A 4 -3.31 -4.42 -16.17
CA ASN A 4 -3.26 -3.54 -17.34
C ASN A 4 -3.13 -2.07 -16.91
N GLY A 5 -3.86 -1.66 -15.88
CA GLY A 5 -3.75 -0.31 -15.31
C GLY A 5 -2.37 -0.07 -14.71
N LEU A 6 -1.83 -1.06 -13.99
CA LEU A 6 -0.47 -1.00 -13.45
C LEU A 6 0.56 -0.84 -14.56
N ARG A 7 0.46 -1.61 -15.66
CA ARG A 7 1.36 -1.48 -16.82
C ARG A 7 1.32 -0.09 -17.44
N THR A 8 0.14 0.51 -17.57
CA THR A 8 -0.01 1.88 -18.07
C THR A 8 0.67 2.90 -17.15
N GLU A 9 0.52 2.74 -15.83
CA GLU A 9 1.13 3.64 -14.85
C GLU A 9 2.65 3.50 -14.81
N VAL A 10 3.18 2.27 -14.86
CA VAL A 10 4.63 2.02 -14.98
C VAL A 10 5.17 2.71 -16.24
N ALA A 11 4.51 2.55 -17.39
CA ALA A 11 4.92 3.20 -18.64
C ALA A 11 4.91 4.73 -18.54
N ARG A 12 3.95 5.31 -17.79
CA ARG A 12 3.90 6.75 -17.52
C ARG A 12 5.11 7.20 -16.69
N LEU A 13 5.36 6.56 -15.55
CA LEU A 13 6.46 6.91 -14.64
C LEU A 13 7.84 6.77 -15.31
N LEU A 14 8.04 5.73 -16.12
CA LEU A 14 9.27 5.54 -16.88
C LEU A 14 9.49 6.64 -17.93
N ARG A 15 8.43 7.10 -18.61
CA ARG A 15 8.51 8.21 -19.58
C ARG A 15 8.80 9.55 -18.92
N GLU A 16 8.37 9.73 -17.67
CA GLU A 16 8.65 10.91 -16.86
C GLU A 16 10.05 10.89 -16.22
N ASN A 17 10.85 9.86 -16.51
CA ASN A 17 12.17 9.66 -15.92
C ASN A 17 12.14 9.66 -14.38
N SER A 18 11.05 9.12 -13.82
CA SER A 18 10.87 9.00 -12.38
C SER A 18 11.90 8.02 -11.80
N ALA A 19 12.60 8.43 -10.74
CA ALA A 19 13.47 7.55 -9.97
C ALA A 19 12.63 6.61 -9.09
N ASP A 20 13.17 5.42 -8.81
CA ASP A 20 12.63 4.46 -7.84
C ASP A 20 11.15 4.06 -8.10
N VAL A 21 10.79 3.88 -9.37
CA VAL A 21 9.41 3.52 -9.82
C VAL A 21 8.83 2.33 -9.03
N MET A 22 9.66 1.32 -8.74
CA MET A 22 9.24 0.16 -7.96
C MET A 22 8.84 0.53 -6.54
N ASP A 23 9.64 1.33 -5.85
CA ASP A 23 9.37 1.74 -4.47
C ASP A 23 8.14 2.64 -4.40
N GLU A 24 7.96 3.54 -5.38
CA GLU A 24 6.79 4.40 -5.47
C GLU A 24 5.50 3.58 -5.65
N LEU A 25 5.50 2.62 -6.57
CA LEU A 25 4.34 1.76 -6.79
C LEU A 25 4.08 0.83 -5.62
N ALA A 26 5.14 0.31 -4.98
CA ALA A 26 5.02 -0.51 -3.78
C ALA A 26 4.38 0.29 -2.64
N ARG A 27 4.81 1.53 -2.38
CA ARG A 27 4.20 2.41 -1.37
C ARG A 27 2.72 2.64 -1.65
N ARG A 28 2.34 2.92 -2.91
CA ARG A 28 0.93 3.13 -3.29
C ARG A 28 0.09 1.87 -3.10
N PHE A 29 0.62 0.73 -3.51
CA PHE A 29 -0.03 -0.56 -3.33
C PHE A 29 -0.23 -0.88 -1.84
N GLU A 30 0.83 -0.78 -1.03
CA GLU A 30 0.76 -1.01 0.41
C GLU A 30 -0.23 -0.07 1.08
N ALA A 31 -0.25 1.21 0.70
CA ALA A 31 -1.18 2.18 1.24
C ALA A 31 -2.64 1.84 0.91
N ALA A 32 -2.93 1.42 -0.33
CA ALA A 32 -4.28 1.02 -0.72
C ALA A 32 -4.74 -0.23 0.05
N VAL A 33 -3.89 -1.25 0.13
CA VAL A 33 -4.19 -2.51 0.83
C VAL A 33 -4.40 -2.30 2.32
N ILE A 34 -3.52 -1.53 2.97
CA ILE A 34 -3.61 -1.30 4.41
C ILE A 34 -4.82 -0.43 4.76
N ARG A 35 -5.14 0.59 3.96
CA ARG A 35 -6.36 1.40 4.16
C ARG A 35 -7.61 0.54 4.08
N GLU A 36 -7.74 -0.27 3.03
CA GLU A 36 -8.91 -1.15 2.86
C GLU A 36 -9.04 -2.14 4.02
N ALA A 37 -7.92 -2.71 4.49
CA ALA A 37 -7.92 -3.60 5.65
C ALA A 37 -8.33 -2.90 6.94
N LEU A 38 -7.87 -1.66 7.16
CA LEU A 38 -8.29 -0.85 8.29
C LEU A 38 -9.78 -0.51 8.23
N ASP A 39 -10.30 -0.09 7.07
CA ASP A 39 -11.71 0.23 6.88
C ASP A 39 -12.60 -1.00 7.12
N PHE A 40 -12.21 -2.14 6.54
CA PHE A 40 -12.90 -3.42 6.75
C PHE A 40 -12.95 -3.82 8.23
N THR A 41 -11.87 -3.57 8.97
CA THR A 41 -11.75 -3.90 10.40
C THR A 41 -12.18 -2.77 11.34
N ARG A 42 -12.74 -1.68 10.79
CA ARG A 42 -13.15 -0.48 11.56
C ARG A 42 -12.01 0.10 12.41
N GLY A 43 -10.82 0.18 11.82
CA GLY A 43 -9.62 0.73 12.45
C GLY A 43 -8.87 -0.23 13.38
N ARG A 44 -9.30 -1.49 13.52
CA ARG A 44 -8.62 -2.47 14.38
C ARG A 44 -7.34 -2.99 13.74
N LYS A 45 -6.22 -2.29 14.02
CA LYS A 45 -4.87 -2.60 13.50
C LYS A 45 -4.45 -4.07 13.62
N VAL A 46 -4.76 -4.74 14.74
CA VAL A 46 -4.39 -6.16 14.96
C VAL A 46 -5.16 -7.09 14.03
N GLU A 47 -6.48 -6.90 13.89
CA GLU A 47 -7.31 -7.70 12.99
C GLU A 47 -6.94 -7.43 11.52
N ALA A 48 -6.63 -6.18 11.17
CA ALA A 48 -6.14 -5.83 9.84
C ALA A 48 -4.83 -6.58 9.51
N ALA A 49 -3.87 -6.61 10.45
CA ALA A 49 -2.62 -7.36 10.28
C ALA A 49 -2.87 -8.85 10.07
N GLU A 50 -3.74 -9.45 10.88
CA GLU A 50 -4.10 -10.86 10.78
C GLU A 50 -4.72 -11.19 9.41
N ARG A 51 -5.67 -10.37 8.94
CA ARG A 51 -6.29 -10.53 7.62
C ARG A 51 -5.32 -10.37 6.46
N LEU A 52 -4.35 -9.47 6.59
CA LEU A 52 -3.30 -9.25 5.60
C LEU A 52 -2.16 -10.29 5.69
N GLY A 53 -2.15 -11.17 6.70
CA GLY A 53 -1.08 -12.14 6.90
C GLY A 53 0.27 -11.51 7.26
N ILE A 54 0.26 -10.28 7.81
CA ILE A 54 1.47 -9.56 8.22
C ILE A 54 1.51 -9.40 9.74
N GLY A 55 2.73 -9.30 10.29
CA GLY A 55 2.90 -9.10 11.73
C GLY A 55 2.31 -7.77 12.20
N ARG A 56 1.78 -7.75 13.43
CA ARG A 56 1.29 -6.52 14.10
C ARG A 56 2.31 -5.39 14.10
N ASN A 57 3.60 -5.70 14.30
CA ASN A 57 4.64 -4.66 14.28
C ASN A 57 4.84 -4.09 12.87
N THR A 58 4.72 -4.94 11.85
CA THR A 58 4.82 -4.53 10.45
C THR A 58 3.68 -3.59 10.06
N ILE A 59 2.43 -3.92 10.41
CA ILE A 59 1.30 -3.04 10.06
C ILE A 59 1.40 -1.70 10.79
N THR A 60 1.81 -1.69 12.07
CA THR A 60 2.00 -0.44 12.82
C THR A 60 3.05 0.44 12.17
N ARG A 61 4.21 -0.13 11.82
CA ARG A 61 5.28 0.60 11.12
C ARG A 61 4.80 1.14 9.77
N LYS A 62 4.13 0.32 8.97
CA LYS A 62 3.63 0.71 7.64
C LYS A 62 2.56 1.81 7.72
N ILE A 63 1.67 1.77 8.71
CA ILE A 63 0.69 2.84 8.94
C ILE A 63 1.38 4.19 9.17
N GLN A 64 2.47 4.20 9.94
CA GLN A 64 3.25 5.42 10.22
C GLN A 64 4.05 5.87 8.99
N GLU A 65 4.78 4.96 8.34
CA GLU A 65 5.59 5.24 7.14
C GLU A 65 4.76 5.77 5.96
N LEU A 66 3.53 5.29 5.83
CA LEU A 66 2.62 5.64 4.74
C LEU A 66 1.63 6.75 5.12
N HIS A 67 1.74 7.30 6.34
CA HIS A 67 0.88 8.36 6.88
C HIS A 67 -0.63 8.01 6.76
N LEU A 68 -1.00 6.82 7.22
CA LEU A 68 -2.37 6.28 7.16
C LEU A 68 -3.17 6.47 8.46
N GLU A 69 -2.66 7.24 9.40
CA GLU A 69 -3.38 7.57 10.64
C GLU A 69 -4.43 8.66 10.36
N PRO A 70 -5.61 8.62 11.02
CA PRO A 70 -6.64 9.64 10.89
C PRO A 70 -6.19 11.03 11.37
#